data_AF-A0A093IBY0-F1
#
_entry.id   AF-A0A093IBY0-F1
#
_cell.length_a   1.000
_cell.length_b   1.000
_cell.length_c   1.000
_cell.angle_alpha   90.00
_cell.angle_beta   90.00
_cell.angle_gamma   90.00
#
_symmetry.space_group_name_H-M   'P 1'
#
loop_
_entity.id
_entity.type
_entity.pdbx_description
1 polymer ?
#
loop_
_entity_poly.entity_id
_entity_poly.type
_entity_poly.pdbx_seq_one_letter_code
_entity_poly.pdbx_strand_id
1 'polypeptide(L)'
;MVVNQLSKKEASRRALMQSPQIVAAVVRTMQSTSDLDTARCTTSILHNLSHHREGLLSIFKSGGIPALVRMLSSPVESVLFYAITTLHNLLLYQEGAKMAVRLADGL
;
A
#
# COMPACT_ATOMS: atom_id res chain seq x y z
N MET A 1 -5.45 -8.59 -11.95
CA MET A 1 -4.19 -7.87 -12.22
C MET A 1 -2.97 -8.78 -11.98
N VAL A 2 -2.07 -8.93 -12.96
CA VAL A 2 -0.89 -9.84 -12.88
C VAL A 2 0.06 -9.47 -11.73
N VAL A 3 0.28 -8.18 -11.50
CA VAL A 3 1.16 -7.67 -10.41
C VAL A 3 0.69 -8.17 -9.04
N ASN A 4 -0.62 -8.32 -8.82
CA ASN A 4 -1.14 -8.85 -7.56
C ASN A 4 -0.74 -10.30 -7.34
N GLN A 5 -0.76 -11.13 -8.40
CA GLN A 5 -0.30 -12.50 -8.31
C GLN A 5 1.21 -12.59 -8.04
N LEU A 6 2.00 -11.68 -8.61
CA LEU A 6 3.44 -11.60 -8.34
C LEU A 6 3.73 -11.21 -6.89
N SER A 7 2.95 -10.32 -6.28
CA SER A 7 3.14 -9.94 -4.87
C SER A 7 2.94 -11.08 -3.88
N LYS A 8 2.25 -12.16 -4.28
CA LYS A 8 2.03 -13.35 -3.44
C LYS A 8 3.17 -14.36 -3.51
N LYS A 9 4.05 -14.26 -4.52
CA LYS A 9 5.21 -15.15 -4.70
C LYS A 9 6.46 -14.48 -4.13
N GLU A 10 7.18 -15.15 -3.24
CA GLU A 10 8.27 -14.53 -2.49
C GLU A 10 9.37 -13.91 -3.36
N ALA A 11 9.87 -14.64 -4.36
CA ALA A 11 10.92 -14.14 -5.26
C ALA A 11 10.45 -12.91 -6.06
N SER A 12 9.24 -12.97 -6.63
CA SER A 12 8.67 -11.86 -7.41
C SER A 12 8.32 -10.66 -6.53
N ARG A 13 7.85 -10.89 -5.30
CA ARG A 13 7.57 -9.83 -4.32
C ARG A 13 8.82 -9.03 -3.98
N ARG A 14 9.98 -9.69 -3.80
CA ARG A 14 11.26 -8.98 -3.59
C ARG A 14 11.60 -8.06 -4.76
N ALA A 15 11.45 -8.53 -6.00
CA ALA A 15 11.67 -7.70 -7.18
C ALA A 15 10.71 -6.49 -7.24
N LEU A 16 9.45 -6.66 -6.83
CA LEU A 16 8.48 -5.55 -6.77
C LEU A 16 8.88 -4.49 -5.75
N MET A 17 9.32 -4.89 -4.54
CA MET A 17 9.74 -3.96 -3.48
C MET A 17 11.02 -3.20 -3.86
N GLN A 18 11.88 -3.80 -4.68
CA GLN A 18 13.11 -3.18 -5.16
C GLN A 18 12.89 -2.23 -6.35
N SER A 19 11.67 -2.09 -6.86
CA SER A 19 11.34 -1.19 -7.96
C SER A 19 10.47 -0.01 -7.49
N PRO A 20 11.07 1.15 -7.18
CA PRO A 20 10.33 2.34 -6.76
C PRO A 20 9.27 2.78 -7.78
N GLN A 21 9.56 2.63 -9.07
CA GLN A 21 8.64 3.01 -10.14
C GLN A 21 7.37 2.16 -10.13
N ILE A 22 7.50 0.86 -9.88
CA ILE A 22 6.36 -0.05 -9.79
C ILE A 22 5.54 0.25 -8.55
N VAL A 23 6.16 0.42 -7.38
CA VAL A 23 5.43 0.74 -6.14
C VAL A 23 4.70 2.08 -6.29
N ALA A 24 5.35 3.10 -6.84
CA ALA A 24 4.71 4.38 -7.11
C ALA A 24 3.56 4.27 -8.13
N ALA A 25 3.69 3.43 -9.17
CA ALA A 25 2.60 3.18 -10.10
C ALA A 25 1.42 2.49 -9.40
N VAL A 26 1.66 1.49 -8.55
CA VAL A 26 0.60 0.83 -7.77
C VAL A 26 -0.11 1.82 -6.86
N VAL A 27 0.62 2.69 -6.15
CA VAL A 27 0.06 3.73 -5.29
C VAL A 27 -0.81 4.71 -6.10
N ARG A 28 -0.32 5.20 -7.25
CA ARG A 28 -1.09 6.10 -8.12
C ARG A 28 -2.36 5.45 -8.64
N THR A 29 -2.27 4.22 -9.13
CA THR A 29 -3.43 3.47 -9.64
C THR A 29 -4.47 3.25 -8.53
N MET A 30 -4.04 2.92 -7.31
CA MET A 30 -4.94 2.79 -6.16
C MET A 30 -5.71 4.08 -5.88
N GLN A 31 -5.06 5.24 -6.03
CA GLN A 31 -5.65 6.55 -5.75
C GLN A 31 -6.64 7.04 -6.82
N SER A 32 -6.44 6.65 -8.08
CA SER A 32 -7.16 7.19 -9.24
C SER A 32 -8.19 6.24 -9.84
N THR A 33 -8.17 4.96 -9.49
CA THR A 33 -9.10 3.97 -10.05
C THR A 33 -10.52 4.14 -9.52
N SER A 34 -11.51 4.08 -10.39
CA SER A 34 -12.92 3.89 -10.04
C SER A 34 -13.33 2.41 -10.05
N ASP A 35 -12.49 1.54 -10.62
CA ASP A 35 -12.71 0.10 -10.67
C ASP A 35 -12.39 -0.56 -9.32
N LEU A 36 -13.39 -1.20 -8.73
CA LEU A 36 -13.33 -1.78 -7.38
C LEU A 36 -12.36 -2.96 -7.29
N ASP A 37 -12.25 -3.76 -8.36
CA ASP A 37 -11.34 -4.90 -8.40
C ASP A 37 -9.88 -4.43 -8.48
N THR A 38 -9.62 -3.35 -9.19
CA THR A 38 -8.31 -2.68 -9.29
C THR A 38 -7.94 -2.03 -7.97
N ALA A 39 -8.88 -1.36 -7.29
CA ALA A 39 -8.67 -0.86 -5.93
C ALA A 39 -8.29 -2.02 -5.00
N ARG A 40 -9.08 -3.09 -4.96
CA ARG A 40 -8.78 -4.28 -4.15
C ARG A 40 -7.42 -4.89 -4.48
N CYS A 41 -7.08 -5.04 -5.76
CA CYS A 41 -5.80 -5.62 -6.17
C CYS A 41 -4.61 -4.73 -5.79
N THR A 42 -4.71 -3.41 -5.98
CA THR A 42 -3.62 -2.47 -5.68
C THR A 42 -3.39 -2.36 -4.18
N THR A 43 -4.45 -2.25 -3.37
CA THR A 43 -4.32 -2.24 -1.91
C THR A 43 -3.79 -3.58 -1.38
N SER A 44 -4.22 -4.72 -1.96
CA SER A 44 -3.69 -6.05 -1.61
C SER A 44 -2.20 -6.19 -1.91
N ILE A 45 -1.71 -5.63 -3.01
CA ILE A 45 -0.27 -5.59 -3.31
C ILE A 45 0.48 -4.87 -2.20
N LEU A 46 0.07 -3.64 -1.86
CA LEU A 46 0.74 -2.84 -0.83
C LEU A 46 0.74 -3.57 0.53
N HIS A 47 -0.38 -4.22 0.89
CA HIS A 47 -0.45 -5.09 2.06
C HIS A 47 0.61 -6.19 2.03
N ASN A 48 0.73 -6.92 0.92
CA ASN A 48 1.72 -7.99 0.79
C ASN A 48 3.17 -7.48 0.90
N LEU A 49 3.46 -6.27 0.43
CA LEU A 49 4.78 -5.65 0.54
C LEU A 49 5.07 -5.19 1.98
N SER A 50 4.05 -4.76 2.72
CA SER A 50 4.20 -4.20 4.08
C SER A 50 4.72 -5.17 5.13
N HIS A 51 4.70 -6.48 4.84
CA HIS A 51 5.29 -7.52 5.70
C HIS A 51 6.83 -7.53 5.67
N HIS A 52 7.45 -6.66 4.88
CA HIS A 52 8.90 -6.55 4.75
C HIS A 52 9.36 -5.10 4.89
N ARG A 53 10.50 -4.89 5.55
CA ARG A 53 11.08 -3.55 5.78
C ARG A 53 11.31 -2.76 4.47
N GLU A 54 11.79 -3.42 3.43
CA GLU A 54 12.01 -2.80 2.12
C GLU A 54 10.69 -2.36 1.46
N GLY A 55 9.64 -3.18 1.62
CA GLY A 55 8.30 -2.85 1.13
C GLY A 55 7.71 -1.67 1.88
N LEU A 56 7.80 -1.64 3.22
CA LEU A 56 7.39 -0.50 4.05
C LEU A 56 8.08 0.80 3.62
N LEU A 57 9.40 0.77 3.46
CA LEU A 57 10.17 1.94 3.01
C LEU A 57 9.74 2.41 1.63
N SER A 58 9.49 1.47 0.71
CA SER A 58 9.08 1.78 -0.66
C SER A 58 7.67 2.37 -0.71
N ILE A 59 6.73 1.84 0.08
CA ILE A 59 5.38 2.39 0.22
C ILE A 59 5.46 3.81 0.78
N PHE A 60 6.26 4.01 1.84
CA PHE A 60 6.45 5.31 2.47
C PHE A 60 6.99 6.35 1.49
N LYS A 61 8.10 6.04 0.81
CA LYS A 61 8.73 6.93 -0.19
C LYS A 61 7.85 7.21 -1.40
N SER A 62 6.92 6.31 -1.73
CA SER A 62 6.02 6.45 -2.87
C SER A 62 4.75 7.27 -2.56
N GLY A 63 4.64 7.88 -1.37
CA GLY A 63 3.42 8.58 -0.97
C GLY A 63 2.26 7.64 -0.64
N GLY A 64 2.57 6.41 -0.23
CA GLY A 64 1.56 5.39 0.05
C GLY A 64 0.69 5.70 1.27
N ILE A 65 1.19 6.45 2.26
CA ILE A 65 0.42 6.75 3.48
C ILE A 65 -0.85 7.57 3.18
N PRO A 66 -0.77 8.76 2.55
CA PRO A 66 -1.97 9.52 2.18
C PRO A 66 -2.93 8.70 1.30
N ALA A 67 -2.39 7.86 0.41
CA ALA A 67 -3.18 6.97 -0.42
C ALA A 67 -3.99 5.95 0.41
N LEU A 68 -3.33 5.30 1.37
CA LEU A 68 -3.95 4.31 2.24
C LEU A 68 -4.97 4.93 3.20
N VAL A 69 -4.70 6.13 3.73
CA VAL A 69 -5.66 6.87 4.57
C VAL A 69 -6.95 7.13 3.80
N ARG A 70 -6.87 7.57 2.55
CA ARG A 70 -8.06 7.72 1.69
C ARG A 70 -8.83 6.40 1.48
N MET A 71 -8.12 5.28 1.38
CA MET A 71 -8.75 3.96 1.21
C MET A 71 -9.54 3.50 2.45
N LEU A 72 -9.35 4.12 3.62
CA LEU A 72 -10.17 3.85 4.81
C LEU A 72 -11.63 4.30 4.66
N SER A 73 -11.93 5.16 3.69
CA SER A 73 -13.31 5.54 3.36
C SER A 73 -13.95 4.65 2.28
N SER A 74 -13.25 3.60 1.82
CA SER A 74 -13.77 2.70 0.79
C SER A 74 -14.98 1.90 1.30
N PRO A 75 -16.08 1.79 0.54
CA PRO A 75 -17.21 0.94 0.89
C PRO A 75 -16.91 -0.56 0.71
N VAL A 76 -15.76 -0.90 0.12
CA VAL A 76 -15.36 -2.29 -0.13
C VAL A 76 -14.56 -2.79 1.07
N GLU A 77 -15.15 -3.70 1.84
CA GLU A 77 -14.58 -4.24 3.09
C GLU A 77 -13.15 -4.78 2.93
N SER A 78 -12.88 -5.50 1.85
CA SER A 78 -11.52 -6.00 1.58
C SER A 78 -10.49 -4.89 1.32
N VAL A 79 -10.88 -3.79 0.67
CA VAL A 79 -10.01 -2.62 0.48
C VAL A 79 -9.74 -1.96 1.82
N LEU A 80 -10.77 -1.75 2.63
CA LEU A 80 -10.66 -1.20 3.99
C LEU A 80 -9.72 -2.05 4.85
N PHE A 81 -9.92 -3.36 4.86
CA PHE A 81 -9.10 -4.32 5.60
C PHE A 81 -7.63 -4.26 5.19
N TYR A 82 -7.33 -4.29 3.88
CA TYR A 82 -5.95 -4.17 3.42
C TYR A 82 -5.35 -2.80 3.74
N ALA A 83 -6.14 -1.72 3.64
CA ALA A 83 -5.66 -0.37 3.94
C ALA A 83 -5.28 -0.23 5.43
N ILE A 84 -6.18 -0.61 6.35
CA ILE A 84 -5.95 -0.46 7.79
C ILE A 84 -4.79 -1.34 8.28
N THR A 85 -4.68 -2.57 7.80
CA THR A 85 -3.59 -3.48 8.17
C THR A 85 -2.24 -3.01 7.61
N THR A 86 -2.23 -2.44 6.40
CA THR A 86 -1.00 -1.85 5.82
C THR A 86 -0.55 -0.62 6.61
N LEU A 87 -1.48 0.26 6.99
CA LEU A 87 -1.18 1.41 7.86
C LEU A 87 -0.68 0.98 9.24
N HIS A 88 -1.28 -0.06 9.82
CA HIS A 88 -0.83 -0.62 11.09
C HIS A 88 0.65 -1.07 11.02
N ASN A 89 1.02 -1.81 9.97
CA ASN A 89 2.42 -2.24 9.78
C ASN A 89 3.37 -1.05 9.60
N LEU A 90 2.98 -0.03 8.84
CA LEU A 90 3.75 1.21 8.70
C LEU A 90 3.93 1.92 10.04
N LEU A 91 2.86 2.07 10.82
CA LEU A 91 2.89 2.75 12.12
C LEU A 91 3.74 2.03 13.17
N LEU A 92 3.83 0.70 13.09
CA LEU A 92 4.67 -0.12 13.98
C LEU A 92 6.14 -0.12 13.58
N TYR A 93 6.44 -0.21 12.27
CA TYR A 93 7.78 -0.62 11.81
C TYR A 93 8.47 0.38 10.87
N GLN A 94 7.78 1.41 10.37
CA GLN A 94 8.36 2.43 9.50
C GLN A 94 8.56 3.75 10.24
N GLU A 95 9.82 4.14 10.39
CA GLU A 95 10.18 5.44 10.94
C GLU A 95 9.58 6.58 10.11
N GLY A 96 9.07 7.61 10.79
CA GLY A 96 8.36 8.73 10.16
C GLY A 96 6.89 8.47 9.82
N ALA A 97 6.42 7.21 9.82
CA ALA A 97 5.04 6.89 9.42
C ALA A 97 3.98 7.57 10.30
N LYS A 98 4.20 7.65 11.62
CA LYS A 98 3.29 8.33 12.55
C LYS A 98 3.10 9.80 12.20
N MET A 99 4.18 10.50 11.84
CA MET A 99 4.09 11.90 11.43
C MET A 99 3.38 12.02 10.08
N ALA A 100 3.72 11.16 9.12
CA ALA A 100 3.09 11.17 7.81
C ALA A 100 1.58 10.89 7.85
N VAL A 101 1.11 10.02 8.77
CA VAL A 101 -0.33 9.80 8.97
C VAL A 101 -1.01 11.05 9.51
N ARG A 102 -0.41 11.74 10.49
CA ARG A 102 -0.94 13.01 11.02
C ARG A 102 -1.04 14.11 9.98
N LEU A 103 -0.04 14.20 9.11
CA LEU A 103 -0.04 15.15 7.98
C LEU A 103 -1.02 14.78 6.87
N ALA A 104 -1.55 13.55 6.87
CA ALA A 104 -2.51 13.06 5.90
C ALA A 104 -3.95 13.04 6.47
N ASP A 105 -4.24 13.91 7.45
CA ASP A 105 -5.52 14.00 8.16
C ASP A 105 -5.91 12.75 8.96
N GLY A 106 -4.94 11.89 9.29
CA GLY A 106 -5.12 10.82 10.27
C GLY A 106 -4.99 11.40 11.69
N LEU A 107 -6.13 11.59 12.36
CA LEU A 107 -6.31 12.07 13.74
C LEU A 107 -5.08 12.00 14.67
#